data_AF-A0A357V933-F1
#
_entry.id   AF-A0A357V933-F1
#
_cell.length_a   1.000
_cell.length_b   1.000
_cell.length_c   1.000
_cell.angle_alpha   90.00
_cell.angle_beta   90.00
_cell.angle_gamma   90.00
#
_symmetry.space_group_name_H-M   'P 1'
#
loop_
_entity.id
_entity.type
_entity.pdbx_description
1 polymer ?
#
loop_
_entity_poly.entity_id
_entity_poly.type
_entity_poly.pdbx_seq_one_letter_code
_entity_poly.pdbx_strand_id
1 'polypeptide(L)'
;DPSSINKNVPVDVPIVGDVGSVLADMIKKWKALKPKQDQAALKKWWGQIDQWRAKKCLAFQQKGDTIKPQHAIRRLFELTQGRETFITTEVGQ
;
A
#
# COMPACT_ATOMS: atom_id res chain seq x y z
N ASP A 1 -1.69 -19.23 6.20
CA ASP A 1 -0.77 -20.38 6.13
C ASP A 1 0.33 -20.20 7.18
N PRO A 2 0.34 -21.01 8.25
CA PRO A 2 1.36 -20.92 9.29
C PRO A 2 2.79 -21.18 8.78
N SER A 3 2.95 -21.96 7.71
CA SER A 3 4.28 -22.31 7.17
C SER A 3 5.02 -21.13 6.54
N SER A 4 4.31 -20.02 6.28
CA SER A 4 4.90 -18.79 5.77
C SER A 4 5.52 -17.90 6.87
N ILE A 5 5.21 -18.14 8.15
CA ILE A 5 5.75 -17.37 9.27
C ILE A 5 7.18 -17.84 9.58
N ASN A 6 8.11 -16.91 9.83
CA ASN A 6 9.54 -17.19 10.06
C ASN A 6 10.27 -17.91 8.91
N LYS A 7 9.63 -18.05 7.74
CA LYS A 7 10.21 -18.75 6.60
C LYS A 7 11.42 -18.03 6.01
N ASN A 8 11.29 -16.72 5.76
CA ASN A 8 12.33 -15.89 5.13
C ASN A 8 12.81 -14.76 6.04
N VAL A 9 11.93 -14.24 6.89
CA VAL A 9 12.20 -13.11 7.79
C VAL A 9 11.75 -13.51 9.20
N PRO A 10 12.62 -13.39 10.22
CA PRO A 10 12.25 -13.61 11.62
C PRO A 10 11.14 -12.66 12.08
N VAL A 11 10.23 -13.16 12.91
CA VAL A 11 9.05 -12.48 13.44
C VAL A 11 9.02 -12.68 14.95
N ASP A 12 9.05 -11.58 15.69
CA ASP A 12 9.04 -11.60 17.17
C ASP A 12 7.66 -11.96 17.74
N VAL A 13 6.59 -11.46 17.11
CA VAL A 13 5.20 -11.68 17.56
C VAL A 13 4.37 -12.24 16.40
N PRO A 14 4.34 -13.57 16.22
CA PRO A 14 3.56 -14.19 15.17
C PRO A 14 2.07 -14.20 15.52
N ILE A 15 1.22 -13.82 14.57
CA ILE A 15 -0.24 -13.93 14.69
C ILE A 15 -0.74 -14.84 13.57
N VAL A 16 -1.29 -16.00 13.96
CA VAL A 16 -1.87 -16.96 13.01
C VAL A 16 -3.38 -16.76 12.99
N GLY A 17 -3.92 -16.33 11.85
CA GLY A 17 -5.35 -16.16 11.68
C GLY A 17 -5.71 -15.52 10.35
N ASP A 18 -7.01 -15.39 10.09
CA ASP A 18 -7.53 -14.57 9.02
C ASP A 18 -7.23 -13.09 9.29
N VAL A 19 -6.59 -12.40 8.34
CA VAL A 19 -6.12 -11.02 8.54
C VAL A 19 -7.27 -10.03 8.73
N GLY A 20 -8.41 -10.24 8.07
CA GLY A 20 -9.58 -9.36 8.20
C GLY A 20 -10.16 -9.43 9.62
N SER A 21 -10.35 -10.64 10.13
CA SER A 21 -10.87 -10.91 11.46
C SER A 21 -9.92 -10.42 12.56
N VAL A 22 -8.61 -10.71 12.42
CA VAL A 22 -7.58 -10.26 13.37
C VAL A 22 -7.51 -8.73 13.42
N LEU A 23 -7.49 -8.05 12.27
CA LEU A 23 -7.45 -6.58 12.23
C LEU A 23 -8.70 -5.97 12.87
N ALA A 24 -9.89 -6.55 12.65
CA ALA A 24 -11.12 -6.08 13.27
C ALA A 24 -11.04 -6.12 14.80
N ASP A 25 -10.54 -7.22 15.36
CA ASP A 25 -10.36 -7.38 16.80
C ASP A 25 -9.29 -6.44 17.37
N MET A 26 -8.16 -6.26 16.67
CA MET A 26 -7.10 -5.34 17.07
C MET A 26 -7.60 -3.89 17.11
N ILE A 27 -8.35 -3.45 16.08
CA ILE A 27 -8.93 -2.10 16.04
C ILE A 27 -9.96 -1.92 17.16
N LYS A 28 -10.81 -2.92 17.42
CA LYS A 28 -11.78 -2.89 18.50
C LYS A 28 -11.10 -2.69 19.86
N LYS A 29 -10.06 -3.48 20.14
CA LYS A 29 -9.26 -3.35 21.38
C LYS A 29 -8.55 -2.00 21.46
N TRP A 30 -7.92 -1.56 20.38
CA TRP A 30 -7.24 -0.26 20.32
C TRP A 30 -8.17 0.92 20.65
N LYS A 31 -9.37 0.93 20.06
CA LYS A 31 -10.39 1.96 20.32
C LYS A 31 -10.88 1.94 21.77
N ALA A 32 -11.02 0.75 22.36
CA ALA A 32 -11.42 0.61 23.77
C ALA A 32 -10.33 1.14 24.73
N LEU A 33 -9.06 0.90 24.41
CA LEU A 33 -7.91 1.35 25.22
C LEU A 33 -7.71 2.87 25.20
N LYS A 34 -8.16 3.56 24.14
CA LYS A 34 -7.96 5.01 23.92
C LYS A 34 -6.52 5.47 24.24
N PRO A 35 -5.48 4.82 23.70
CA PRO A 35 -4.11 5.11 24.06
C PRO A 35 -3.74 6.54 23.64
N LYS A 36 -2.98 7.24 24.49
CA LYS A 36 -2.40 8.54 24.14
C LYS A 36 -1.31 8.33 23.09
N GLN A 37 -1.49 8.94 21.93
CA GLN A 37 -0.53 8.87 20.83
C GLN A 37 0.53 9.96 20.99
N ASP A 38 1.77 9.62 20.66
CA ASP A 38 2.84 10.60 20.52
C ASP A 38 2.73 11.33 19.18
N GLN A 39 2.05 12.48 19.19
CA GLN A 39 1.84 13.29 18.00
C GLN A 39 3.14 13.84 17.41
N ALA A 40 4.17 14.06 18.23
CA ALA A 40 5.46 14.55 17.75
C ALA A 40 6.20 13.45 16.97
N ALA A 41 6.22 12.22 17.51
CA ALA A 41 6.78 11.06 16.82
C ALA A 41 6.04 10.77 15.50
N LEU A 42 4.70 10.79 15.51
CA LEU A 42 3.90 10.59 14.30
C LEU A 42 4.17 11.66 13.25
N LYS A 43 4.25 12.93 13.64
CA LYS A 43 4.56 14.03 12.71
C LYS A 43 5.94 13.85 12.08
N LYS A 44 6.95 13.46 12.86
CA LYS A 44 8.30 13.18 12.35
C LYS A 44 8.31 12.02 11.36
N TRP A 45 7.59 10.94 11.68
CA TRP A 45 7.49 9.77 10.81
C TRP A 45 6.79 10.07 9.49
N TRP A 46 5.65 10.78 9.53
CA TRP A 46 4.97 11.22 8.32
C TRP A 46 5.84 12.12 7.45
N GLY A 47 6.60 13.04 8.06
CA GLY A 47 7.56 13.87 7.33
C GLY A 47 8.61 13.06 6.55
N GLN A 48 9.12 11.98 7.14
CA GLN A 48 10.06 11.08 6.46
C GLN A 48 9.40 10.34 5.29
N ILE A 49 8.17 9.85 5.46
CA ILE A 49 7.42 9.22 4.38
C ILE A 49 7.18 10.21 3.22
N ASP A 50 6.84 11.45 3.53
CA ASP A 50 6.56 12.46 2.51
C ASP A 50 7.82 12.87 1.75
N GLN A 51 9.00 12.84 2.39
CA GLN A 51 10.28 12.99 1.68
C GLN A 51 10.48 11.86 0.66
N TRP A 52 10.18 10.61 1.01
CA TRP A 52 10.27 9.49 0.07
C TRP A 52 9.26 9.61 -1.07
N ARG A 53 8.02 10.01 -0.78
CA ARG A 53 6.98 10.26 -1.81
C ARG A 53 7.35 11.41 -2.73
N ALA A 54 7.99 12.45 -2.22
CA ALA A 54 8.42 13.62 -2.99
C ALA A 54 9.43 13.26 -4.10
N LYS A 55 10.15 12.14 -3.97
CA LYS A 55 11.01 11.61 -5.03
C LYS A 55 10.22 11.28 -6.32
N LYS A 56 8.90 11.06 -6.22
CA LYS A 56 8.01 10.73 -7.34
C LYS A 56 8.63 9.65 -8.23
N CYS A 57 9.10 8.55 -7.64
CA CYS A 57 9.88 7.53 -8.34
C CYS A 57 9.13 6.83 -9.49
N LEU A 58 7.81 6.91 -9.50
CA LEU A 58 6.95 6.39 -10.57
C LEU A 58 6.59 7.44 -11.64
N ALA A 59 7.10 8.67 -11.52
CA ALA A 59 6.84 9.72 -12.51
C ALA A 59 7.52 9.37 -13.84
N PHE A 60 6.81 9.66 -14.93
CA PHE A 60 7.30 9.49 -16.29
C PHE A 60 6.86 10.67 -17.15
N GLN A 61 7.62 10.95 -18.21
CA GLN A 61 7.27 11.97 -19.19
C GLN A 61 6.75 11.29 -20.47
N GLN A 62 5.57 11.70 -20.92
CA GLN A 62 5.06 11.37 -22.26
C GLN A 62 5.59 12.45 -23.22
N LYS A 63 6.52 12.09 -24.12
CA LYS A 63 7.17 12.99 -25.06
C LYS A 63 7.23 12.34 -26.44
N GLY A 64 7.05 13.14 -27.49
CA GLY A 64 6.96 12.66 -28.88
C GLY A 64 5.66 11.90 -29.14
N ASP A 65 5.57 11.32 -30.33
CA ASP A 65 4.33 10.73 -30.85
C ASP A 65 4.10 9.28 -30.39
N THR A 66 5.11 8.63 -29.79
CA THR A 66 5.00 7.25 -29.29
C THR A 66 4.34 7.20 -27.92
N ILE A 67 3.20 6.53 -27.82
CA ILE A 67 2.49 6.30 -26.56
C ILE A 67 3.33 5.39 -25.65
N LYS A 68 3.67 5.88 -24.45
CA LYS A 68 4.36 5.06 -23.46
C LYS A 68 3.39 4.14 -22.72
N PRO A 69 3.79 2.91 -22.33
CA PRO A 69 2.93 1.98 -21.60
C PRO A 69 2.35 2.59 -20.32
N GLN A 70 3.17 3.34 -19.57
CA GLN A 70 2.71 4.02 -18.35
C GLN A 70 1.63 5.07 -18.65
N HIS A 71 1.70 5.72 -19.83
CA HIS A 71 0.67 6.66 -20.26
C HIS A 71 -0.64 5.94 -20.59
N ALA A 72 -0.58 4.83 -21.32
CA ALA A 72 -1.74 4.03 -21.67
C ALA A 72 -2.46 3.52 -20.42
N ILE A 73 -1.73 2.95 -19.45
CA ILE A 73 -2.30 2.47 -18.18
C ILE A 73 -2.92 3.61 -17.38
N ARG A 74 -2.23 4.76 -17.27
CA ARG A 74 -2.78 5.94 -16.59
C ARG A 74 -4.07 6.42 -17.24
N ARG A 75 -4.12 6.50 -18.57
CA ARG A 75 -5.32 6.91 -19.31
C ARG A 75 -6.46 5.93 -19.18
N LEU A 76 -6.17 4.63 -19.21
CA LEU A 76 -7.16 3.58 -18.94
C LEU A 76 -7.79 3.78 -17.57
N PHE A 77 -6.96 3.92 -16.52
CA PHE A 77 -7.44 4.18 -15.16
C PHE A 77 -8.30 5.44 -15.08
N GLU A 78 -7.84 6.57 -15.62
CA GLU A 78 -8.58 7.84 -15.63
C GLU A 78 -9.96 7.73 -16.30
N LEU A 79 -10.10 6.90 -17.34
CA LEU A 79 -11.36 6.69 -18.07
C LEU A 79 -12.29 5.68 -17.40
N THR A 80 -11.74 4.76 -16.60
CA THR A 80 -12.51 3.74 -15.88
C THR A 80 -12.75 4.11 -14.42
N GLN A 81 -12.21 5.24 -13.93
CA GLN A 81 -12.45 5.72 -12.58
C GLN A 81 -13.96 5.83 -12.29
N GLY A 82 -14.36 5.29 -11.13
CA GLY A 82 -15.75 5.26 -10.68
C GLY A 82 -16.58 4.10 -11.22
N ARG A 83 -16.00 3.21 -12.05
CA ARG A 83 -16.64 1.98 -12.52
C ARG A 83 -16.08 0.77 -11.77
N GLU A 84 -16.89 -0.28 -11.65
CA GLU A 84 -16.41 -1.60 -11.25
C GLU A 84 -15.60 -2.21 -12.40
N THR A 85 -14.26 -2.13 -12.30
CA THR A 85 -13.35 -2.53 -13.37
C THR A 85 -12.39 -3.60 -12.87
N PHE A 86 -12.32 -4.72 -13.60
CA PHE A 86 -11.39 -5.81 -13.34
C PHE A 86 -10.22 -5.73 -14.33
N ILE A 87 -9.00 -5.83 -13.82
CA ILE A 87 -7.77 -5.79 -14.61
C ILE A 87 -7.08 -7.15 -14.50
N THR A 88 -6.78 -7.76 -15.65
CA THR A 88 -5.99 -9.00 -15.76
C THR A 88 -4.72 -8.70 -16.56
N THR A 89 -3.60 -9.30 -16.17
CA THR A 89 -2.31 -9.12 -16.84
C THR A 89 -1.66 -10.47 -17.11
N GLU A 90 -0.89 -10.57 -18.19
CA GLU A 90 0.07 -11.67 -18.36
C GLU A 90 1.36 -11.40 -17.56
N VAL A 91 2.44 -12.11 -17.88
CA VAL A 91 3.76 -11.92 -17.25
C VAL A 91 4.67 -11.16 -18.21
N GLY A 92 5.17 -10.00 -17.79
CA GLY A 92 6.04 -9.19 -18.62
C GLY A 92 6.19 -7.77 -18.10
N GLN A 93 6.82 -6.93 -18.92
CA GLN A 93 6.89 -5.49 -18.76
C GLN A 93 5.87 -4.79 -19.65
#